data_AF-A0AA41VCH1-F1
#
_entry.id   AF-A0AA41VCH1-F1
#
_cell.length_a   1.000
_cell.length_b   1.000
_cell.length_c   1.000
_cell.angle_alpha   90.00
_cell.angle_beta   90.00
_cell.angle_gamma   90.00
#
_symmetry.space_group_name_H-M   'P 1'
#
loop_
_entity.id
_entity.type
_entity.pdbx_description
1 polymer ?
#
loop_
_entity_poly.entity_id
_entity_poly.type
_entity_poly.pdbx_seq_one_letter_code
_entity_poly.pdbx_strand_id
1 'polypeptide(L)' 'MSMNSCEETLQLDLGKVKTLGSRKLLSRYMKYLTKKYLKKHNVRDWLRVIASSKDRNVYELRYFNIAENEAEEED' A
#
# COMPACT_ATOMS: atom_id res chain seq x y z
N MET A 1 -23.56 -10.19 22.85
CA MET A 1 -22.62 -9.42 22.00
C MET A 1 -21.33 -10.21 21.90
N SER A 2 -21.22 -11.10 20.91
CA SER A 2 -19.99 -11.84 20.67
C SER A 2 -19.03 -10.92 19.92
N MET A 3 -17.96 -10.50 20.60
CA MET A 3 -16.85 -9.80 19.97
C MET A 3 -16.18 -10.81 19.05
N ASN A 4 -16.33 -10.63 17.74
CA ASN A 4 -15.57 -11.41 16.77
C ASN A 4 -14.09 -11.05 16.96
N SER A 5 -13.38 -11.90 17.71
CA SER A 5 -11.94 -12.07 17.57
C SER A 5 -11.72 -12.57 16.13
N CYS A 6 -11.57 -11.64 15.20
CA CYS A 6 -11.14 -11.97 13.85
C CYS A 6 -9.62 -12.14 13.95
N GLU A 7 -9.18 -13.37 14.15
CA GLU A 7 -7.77 -13.74 13.99
C GLU A 7 -7.40 -13.58 12.51
N GLU A 8 -7.07 -12.36 12.13
CA GLU A 8 -6.61 -12.05 10.78
C GLU A 8 -5.14 -12.49 10.66
N THR A 9 -4.91 -13.51 9.85
CA THR A 9 -3.56 -14.05 9.60
C THR A 9 -2.88 -13.25 8.48
N LEU A 10 -1.65 -12.81 8.75
CA LEU A 10 -0.78 -12.15 7.77
C LEU A 10 0.24 -13.16 7.25
N GLN A 11 0.20 -13.44 5.95
CA GLN A 11 1.19 -14.27 5.27
C GLN A 11 2.17 -13.36 4.54
N LEU A 12 3.47 -13.56 4.79
CA LEU A 12 4.55 -12.85 4.12
C LEU A 12 5.22 -13.81 3.14
N ASP A 13 5.01 -13.57 1.85
CA ASP A 13 5.83 -14.16 0.79
C ASP A 13 6.92 -13.14 0.43
N LEU A 14 8.05 -13.58 -0.15
CA LEU A 14 9.16 -12.71 -0.51
C LEU A 14 8.68 -11.51 -1.37
N GLY A 15 8.58 -10.33 -0.75
CA GLY A 15 8.11 -9.09 -1.37
C GLY A 15 6.58 -8.92 -1.49
N LYS A 16 5.75 -9.85 -0.99
CA LYS A 16 4.27 -9.79 -1.07
C LYS A 16 3.62 -10.07 0.28
N VAL A 17 2.78 -9.14 0.72
CA VAL A 17 1.97 -9.30 1.94
C VAL A 17 0.57 -9.76 1.54
N LYS A 18 0.14 -10.92 2.04
CA LYS A 18 -1.21 -11.44 1.86
C LYS A 18 -1.97 -11.33 3.18
N THR A 19 -3.17 -10.75 3.11
CA THR A 19 -4.08 -10.65 4.25
C THR A 19 -5.24 -11.61 4.08
N LEU A 20 -5.46 -12.49 5.06
CA LEU A 20 -6.58 -13.44 5.08
C LEU A 20 -7.62 -12.92 6.09
N GLY A 21 -8.75 -12.40 5.61
CA GLY A 21 -9.81 -11.86 6.47
C GLY A 21 -10.91 -11.08 5.72
N SER A 22 -11.65 -10.23 6.45
CA SER A 22 -12.79 -9.46 5.91
C SER A 22 -12.36 -8.39 4.89
N ARG A 23 -12.37 -8.80 3.61
CA ARG A 23 -11.77 -8.10 2.44
C ARG A 23 -12.13 -6.62 2.27
N LYS A 24 -13.35 -6.20 2.63
CA LYS A 24 -13.82 -4.82 2.39
C LYS A 24 -13.26 -3.80 3.39
N LEU A 25 -13.09 -4.19 4.66
CA LEU A 25 -12.53 -3.30 5.70
C LEU A 25 -11.00 -3.31 5.66
N LEU A 26 -10.40 -4.48 5.41
CA LEU A 26 -8.96 -4.67 5.39
C LEU A 26 -8.25 -3.91 4.27
N SER A 27 -8.83 -3.85 3.08
CA SER A 27 -8.19 -3.17 1.92
C SER A 27 -7.97 -1.67 2.19
N ARG A 28 -8.98 -0.99 2.73
CA ARG A 28 -8.85 0.42 3.15
C ARG A 28 -7.83 0.57 4.28
N TYR A 29 -7.84 -0.34 5.25
CA TYR A 29 -6.96 -0.28 6.41
C TYR A 29 -5.49 -0.52 6.04
N MET A 30 -5.20 -1.50 5.18
CA MET A 30 -3.86 -1.78 4.69
C MET A 30 -3.26 -0.59 3.95
N LYS A 31 -4.05 0.05 3.06
CA LYS A 31 -3.61 1.28 2.38
C LYS A 31 -3.24 2.39 3.36
N TYR A 32 -4.01 2.54 4.44
CA TYR A 32 -3.72 3.54 5.48
C TYR A 32 -2.43 3.20 6.25
N LEU A 33 -2.28 1.95 6.70
CA LEU A 33 -1.10 1.52 7.44
C LEU A 33 0.19 1.70 6.62
N THR A 34 0.18 1.28 5.34
CA THR A 34 1.33 1.46 4.45
C THR A 34 1.66 2.94 4.28
N LYS A 35 0.66 3.81 4.07
CA LYS A 35 0.90 5.27 3.99
C LYS A 35 1.42 5.87 5.29
N LYS A 36 0.92 5.41 6.45
CA LYS A 36 1.39 5.84 7.77
C LYS A 36 2.86 5.47 7.97
N TYR A 37 3.26 4.26 7.56
CA TYR A 37 4.65 3.83 7.57
C TYR A 37 5.52 4.68 6.63
N LEU A 38 5.10 4.91 5.39
CA LEU A 38 5.85 5.74 4.43
C LEU A 38 6.06 7.18 4.94
N LYS A 39 5.07 7.76 5.63
CA LYS A 39 5.22 9.10 6.23
C LYS A 39 6.17 9.10 7.42
N LYS A 40 6.12 8.07 8.27
CA LYS A 40 7.03 7.92 9.43
C LYS A 40 8.49 7.81 8.99
N HIS A 41 8.76 7.18 7.86
CA HIS A 41 10.11 6.99 7.30
C HIS A 41 10.51 8.06 6.25
N ASN A 42 9.67 9.08 6.03
CA ASN A 42 9.89 10.14 5.04
C ASN A 42 10.19 9.65 3.60
N VAL A 43 9.66 8.51 3.19
CA VAL A 43 9.88 7.91 1.86
C VAL A 43 8.74 8.20 0.87
N ARG A 44 7.93 9.23 1.17
CA ARG A 44 6.75 9.57 0.37
C ARG A 44 7.09 10.15 -1.00
N ASP A 45 8.27 10.74 -1.12
CA ASP A 45 8.72 11.40 -2.34
C ASP A 45 9.24 10.36 -3.35
N TRP A 46 9.70 9.21 -2.86
CA TRP A 46 10.20 8.13 -3.72
C TRP A 46 9.14 7.06 -4.02
N LEU A 47 8.13 6.85 -3.15
CA LEU A 47 7.22 5.71 -3.25
C LEU A 47 5.72 6.09 -3.22
N ARG A 48 4.95 5.50 -4.14
CA ARG A 48 3.48 5.60 -4.18
C ARG A 48 2.81 4.24 -4.03
N VAL A 49 1.77 4.19 -3.17
CA VAL A 49 0.85 3.06 -3.09
C VAL A 49 -0.25 3.22 -4.15
N ILE A 50 -0.33 2.29 -5.10
CA ILE A 50 -1.32 2.26 -6.19
C ILE A 50 -2.15 0.99 -6.07
N ALA A 51 -3.45 1.08 -6.38
CA ALA A 51 -4.28 -0.12 -6.52
C ALA A 51 -4.03 -0.72 -7.91
N SER A 52 -3.79 -2.03 -7.98
CA SER A 52 -3.60 -2.70 -9.27
C SER A 52 -4.88 -2.61 -10.10
N SER A 53 -4.76 -2.26 -11.38
CA SER A 53 -5.93 -2.03 -12.25
C SER A 53 -6.76 -3.30 -12.48
N LYS A 54 -6.14 -4.48 -12.36
CA LYS A 54 -6.79 -5.78 -12.54
C LYS A 54 -7.59 -6.20 -11.31
N ASP A 55 -7.04 -5.97 -10.12
CA ASP A 55 -7.59 -6.39 -8.85
C ASP A 55 -7.60 -5.25 -7.82
N ARG A 56 -8.79 -4.74 -7.49
CA ARG A 56 -8.98 -3.66 -6.48
C ARG A 56 -8.50 -4.03 -5.06
N ASN A 57 -8.16 -5.29 -4.84
CA ASN A 57 -7.70 -5.82 -3.57
C ASN A 57 -6.17 -5.92 -3.49
N VAL A 58 -5.45 -5.67 -4.59
CA VAL A 58 -3.99 -5.73 -4.65
C VAL A 58 -3.46 -4.31 -4.67
N TYR A 59 -2.56 -4.01 -3.73
CA TYR A 59 -1.84 -2.75 -3.70
C TYR A 59 -0.38 -2.99 -4.08
N GLU A 60 0.13 -2.13 -4.96
CA GLU A 60 1.52 -2.13 -5.42
C GLU A 60 2.21 -0.86 -4.91
N LEU A 61 3.47 -1.00 -4.53
CA LEU A 61 4.38 0.12 -4.29
C LEU A 61 5.15 0.39 -5.58
N ARG A 62 5.09 1.62 -6.09
CA ARG A 62 5.84 2.04 -7.27
C ARG A 62 6.78 3.18 -6.92
N TYR A 63 7.98 3.14 -7.50
CA TYR A 63 8.92 4.24 -7.45
C TYR A 63 8.47 5.38 -8.38
N PHE A 64 8.67 6.62 -7.96
CA PHE A 64 8.66 7.75 -8.89
C PHE A 64 10.03 7.86 -9.55
N ASN A 65 10.07 7.98 -10.88
CA ASN A 65 11.30 8.28 -11.59
C ASN A 65 11.52 9.79 -11.52
N ILE A 66 12.31 10.24 -10.54
CA ILE A 66 12.54 11.69 -10.31
C ILE A 66 13.38 12.30 -11.44
N ALA A 67 14.11 11.48 -12.22
CA ALA A 67 14.95 11.94 -13.32
C ALA A 67 14.18 12.56 -14.51
N GLU A 68 12.85 12.43 -14.57
CA GLU A 68 12.03 12.93 -15.69
C GLU A 68 11.24 14.19 -15.34
N ASN A 69 11.14 14.57 -14.05
CA ASN A 69 10.40 15.77 -13.62
C ASN A 69 11.27 17.03 -13.52
N GLU A 70 12.60 16.92 -13.55
CA GLU A 70 13.50 18.09 -13.63
C GLU A 70 13.67 18.61 -15.08
N ALA A 71 13.22 17.87 -16.09
CA ALA A 71 13.30 18.28 -17.50
C ALA A 71 12.01 18.95 -18.03
N GLU A 72 10.95 19.03 -17.23
CA GLU A 72 9.67 19.66 -17.60
C GLU A 72 9.38 20.97 -16.80
N GLU A 73 10.35 21.51 -16.05
CA GLU A 73 10.25 22.85 -15.42
C GLU A 73 11.00 23.95 -16.21
N GLU A 74 11.50 23.66 -17.42
CA GLU A 74 11.93 24.66 -18.41
C GLU A 74 11.00 24.65 -19.64
N ASP A 75 9.76 25.11 -19.48
CA ASP A 75 8.95 25.78 -20.53
C ASP A 75 7.76 26.56 -19.91
#